data_AF-A0A554IGR8-F1
#
_entry.id   AF-A0A554IGR8-F1
#
_cell.length_a   1.000
_cell.length_b   1.000
_cell.length_c   1.000
_cell.angle_alpha   90.00
_cell.angle_beta   90.00
_cell.angle_gamma   90.00
#
_symmetry.space_group_name_H-M   'P 1'
#
loop_
_entity.id
_entity.type
_entity.pdbx_description
1 polymer ?
#
loop_
_entity_poly.entity_id
_entity_poly.type
_entity_poly.pdbx_seq_one_letter_code
_entity_poly.pdbx_strand_id
1 'polypeptide(L)'
;MKAIILAAGEGKRMLPLTRSVPKPLLRIKNKTILDYIFAALPEEIDHVVIVVGYLKKKIQEHIVGDDMANREEVVSCLSFEYSWVCAPSEYPRVSGIATIGEDRCIVEVIEKPEDPKSNMSAAGVMVIGSEIFNYTPTRHLNGEFYLTSLMNQFVKNYKVHAVIGDPRPQFISPDEIVKLNLL
;
A
#
# COMPACT_ATOMS: atom_id res chain seq x y z
N MET A 1 12.45 16.28 -2.23
CA MET A 1 13.70 15.62 -2.71
C MET A 1 13.52 14.10 -2.62
N LYS A 2 14.18 13.32 -3.50
CA LYS A 2 14.03 11.85 -3.51
C LYS A 2 15.16 11.15 -2.78
N ALA A 3 14.85 10.09 -2.02
CA ALA A 3 15.83 9.21 -1.39
C ALA A 3 15.77 7.79 -1.98
N ILE A 4 16.92 7.12 -2.04
CA ILE A 4 17.02 5.71 -2.43
C ILE A 4 17.57 4.91 -1.25
N ILE A 5 16.85 3.87 -0.83
CA ILE A 5 17.29 2.93 0.21
C ILE A 5 17.63 1.58 -0.44
N LEU A 6 18.87 1.13 -0.25
CA LEU A 6 19.33 -0.16 -0.77
C LEU A 6 19.06 -1.27 0.26
N ALA A 7 18.07 -2.11 -0.03
CA ALA A 7 17.57 -3.16 0.85
C ALA A 7 17.69 -4.58 0.22
N ALA A 8 18.43 -4.74 -0.88
CA ALA A 8 18.43 -5.96 -1.69
C ALA A 8 19.44 -7.05 -1.29
N GLY A 9 20.42 -6.73 -0.45
CA GLY A 9 21.56 -7.63 -0.18
C GLY A 9 21.22 -8.83 0.71
N GLU A 10 21.82 -9.99 0.41
CA GLU A 10 21.66 -11.23 1.18
C GLU A 10 22.25 -11.17 2.60
N GLY A 11 23.17 -10.24 2.87
CA GLY A 11 23.77 -10.08 4.19
C GLY A 11 24.55 -11.32 4.67
N LYS A 12 25.28 -12.01 3.77
CA LYS A 12 26.00 -13.28 4.06
C LYS A 12 26.94 -13.22 5.28
N ARG A 13 27.51 -12.06 5.56
CA ARG A 13 28.37 -11.82 6.75
C ARG A 13 27.62 -11.83 8.09
N MET A 14 26.30 -11.74 8.07
CA MET A 14 25.43 -11.71 9.25
C MET A 14 24.74 -13.06 9.48
N LEU A 15 25.14 -14.12 8.77
CA LEU A 15 24.65 -15.46 9.04
C LEU A 15 25.00 -15.87 10.48
N PRO A 16 24.11 -16.61 11.18
CA PRO A 16 22.88 -17.21 10.66
C PRO A 16 21.66 -16.28 10.64
N LEU A 17 21.74 -15.07 11.20
CA LEU A 17 20.60 -14.17 11.40
C LEU A 17 19.89 -13.83 10.09
N THR A 18 20.66 -13.69 9.01
CA THR A 18 20.12 -13.31 7.70
C THR A 18 19.59 -14.47 6.87
N ARG A 19 19.54 -15.70 7.39
CA ARG A 19 19.10 -16.88 6.62
C ARG A 19 17.61 -16.84 6.24
N SER A 20 16.77 -16.29 7.12
CA SER A 20 15.30 -16.23 6.96
C SER A 20 14.72 -14.83 7.17
N VAL A 21 15.56 -13.86 7.54
CA VAL A 21 15.19 -12.45 7.75
C VAL A 21 16.18 -11.59 6.97
N PRO A 22 15.76 -10.74 6.03
CA PRO A 22 16.69 -9.88 5.31
C PRO A 22 17.32 -8.87 6.28
N LYS A 23 18.59 -8.50 6.05
CA LYS A 23 19.32 -7.59 6.95
C LYS A 23 18.53 -6.33 7.32
N PRO A 24 17.85 -5.62 6.40
CA PRO A 24 17.04 -4.44 6.72
C PRO A 24 15.95 -4.68 7.77
N LEU A 25 15.45 -5.91 7.90
CA LEU A 25 14.41 -6.29 8.86
C LEU A 25 14.94 -6.92 10.14
N LEU A 26 16.26 -7.03 10.31
CA LEU A 26 16.83 -7.40 11.59
C LEU A 26 16.47 -6.32 12.62
N ARG A 27 16.06 -6.76 13.82
CA ARG A 27 15.63 -5.87 14.88
C ARG A 27 16.79 -5.44 15.75
N ILE A 28 16.86 -4.15 16.03
CA ILE A 28 17.68 -3.55 17.09
C ILE A 28 16.68 -2.98 18.09
N LYS A 29 16.65 -3.54 19.31
CA LYS A 29 15.54 -3.32 20.26
C LYS A 29 14.18 -3.65 19.60
N ASN A 30 13.23 -2.73 19.61
CA ASN A 30 11.87 -2.90 19.09
C ASN A 30 11.67 -2.39 17.65
N LYS A 31 12.73 -1.93 16.97
CA LYS A 31 12.67 -1.39 15.61
C LYS A 31 13.57 -2.17 14.67
N THR A 32 13.17 -2.31 13.41
CA THR A 32 14.02 -2.87 12.36
C THR A 32 15.09 -1.86 11.93
N ILE A 33 16.19 -2.34 11.33
CA ILE A 33 17.20 -1.44 10.74
C ILE A 33 16.54 -0.48 9.73
N LEU A 34 15.56 -0.95 8.97
CA LEU A 34 14.81 -0.15 8.01
C LEU A 34 14.00 0.97 8.69
N ASP A 35 13.36 0.69 9.84
CA ASP A 35 12.63 1.71 10.62
C ASP A 35 13.55 2.83 11.13
N TYR A 36 14.78 2.49 11.51
CA TYR A 36 15.77 3.49 11.92
C TYR A 36 16.20 4.39 10.75
N ILE A 37 16.30 3.83 9.54
CA ILE A 37 16.63 4.61 8.33
C ILE A 37 15.48 5.58 8.02
N PHE A 38 14.23 5.10 8.04
CA PHE A 38 13.07 5.97 7.82
C PHE A 38 12.98 7.11 8.86
N ALA A 39 13.21 6.80 10.13
CA ALA A 39 13.17 7.80 11.20
C ALA A 39 14.30 8.86 11.11
N ALA A 40 15.34 8.59 10.33
CA ALA A 40 16.46 9.51 10.12
C ALA A 40 16.34 10.35 8.83
N LEU A 41 15.31 10.11 8.02
CA LEU A 41 15.07 10.92 6.82
C LEU A 41 14.65 12.34 7.22
N PRO A 42 15.24 13.39 6.62
CA PRO A 42 14.86 14.76 6.92
C PRO A 42 13.56 15.13 6.18
N GLU A 43 12.86 16.16 6.65
CA GLU A 43 11.52 16.54 6.16
C GLU A 43 11.49 16.92 4.67
N GLU A 44 12.62 17.31 4.08
CA GLU A 44 12.73 17.65 2.66
C GLU A 44 12.66 16.41 1.74
N ILE A 45 12.73 15.18 2.28
CA ILE A 45 12.53 13.94 1.53
C ILE A 45 11.02 13.65 1.43
N ASP A 46 10.48 13.85 0.24
CA ASP A 46 9.05 13.65 -0.07
C ASP A 46 8.76 12.32 -0.76
N HIS A 47 9.78 11.64 -1.27
CA HIS A 47 9.66 10.35 -1.96
C HIS A 47 10.83 9.42 -1.62
N VAL A 48 10.52 8.16 -1.32
CA VAL A 48 11.51 7.12 -1.04
C VAL A 48 11.35 5.97 -2.03
N VAL A 49 12.44 5.62 -2.72
CA VAL A 49 12.52 4.43 -3.57
C VAL A 49 13.33 3.37 -2.82
N ILE A 50 12.79 2.16 -2.70
CA ILE A 50 13.44 1.08 -1.95
C ILE A 50 13.80 -0.05 -2.91
N VAL A 51 15.10 -0.27 -3.07
CA VAL A 51 15.63 -1.31 -3.95
C VAL A 51 15.67 -2.62 -3.16
N VAL A 52 14.77 -3.54 -3.48
CA VAL A 52 14.62 -4.85 -2.81
C VAL A 52 15.10 -6.01 -3.68
N GLY A 53 15.52 -7.11 -3.05
CA GLY A 53 16.07 -8.29 -3.73
C GLY A 53 15.94 -9.54 -2.89
N TYR A 54 16.96 -9.87 -2.09
CA TYR A 54 16.91 -11.01 -1.17
C TYR A 54 15.76 -10.88 -0.17
N LEU A 55 14.91 -11.92 -0.09
CA LEU A 55 13.68 -11.94 0.71
C LEU A 55 12.81 -10.68 0.51
N LYS A 56 12.80 -10.11 -0.71
CA LYS A 56 12.07 -8.87 -1.05
C LYS A 56 10.65 -8.81 -0.52
N LYS A 57 9.95 -9.95 -0.50
CA LYS A 57 8.57 -10.07 -0.02
C LYS A 57 8.42 -9.61 1.43
N LYS A 58 9.30 -10.05 2.32
CA LYS A 58 9.27 -9.64 3.74
C LYS A 58 9.48 -8.14 3.89
N ILE A 59 10.30 -7.54 3.03
CA ILE A 59 10.56 -6.10 3.03
C ILE A 59 9.32 -5.36 2.54
N GLN A 60 8.70 -5.83 1.45
CA GLN A 60 7.44 -5.28 0.95
C GLN A 60 6.34 -5.38 2.01
N GLU A 61 6.14 -6.55 2.62
CA GLU A 61 5.17 -6.78 3.71
C GLU A 61 5.42 -5.86 4.92
N HIS A 62 6.67 -5.59 5.28
CA HIS A 62 7.00 -4.64 6.36
C HIS A 62 6.67 -3.18 6.02
N ILE A 63 6.60 -2.84 4.73
CA ILE A 63 6.35 -1.47 4.26
C ILE A 63 4.86 -1.26 3.91
N VAL A 64 4.13 -2.31 3.57
CA VAL A 64 2.66 -2.25 3.41
C VAL A 64 2.09 -1.90 4.79
N GLY A 65 1.46 -0.73 4.91
CA GLY A 65 1.08 -0.11 6.19
C GLY A 65 0.04 -0.89 6.99
N ASP A 66 -1.20 -0.41 7.00
CA ASP A 66 -2.35 -1.00 7.70
C ASP A 66 -3.16 -1.96 6.80
N ASP A 67 -2.59 -2.42 5.68
CA ASP A 67 -3.28 -3.33 4.74
C ASP A 67 -2.71 -4.76 4.79
N MET A 68 -3.59 -5.75 4.75
CA MET A 68 -3.27 -7.18 4.86
C MET A 68 -3.52 -7.94 3.55
N ALA A 69 -2.96 -7.43 2.44
CA ALA A 69 -3.10 -8.11 1.15
C ALA A 69 -2.39 -9.49 1.14
N ASN A 70 -3.03 -10.48 0.52
CA ASN A 70 -2.50 -11.84 0.44
C ASN A 70 -1.56 -12.01 -0.77
N ARG A 71 -0.86 -13.16 -0.83
CA ARG A 71 0.11 -13.45 -1.90
C ARG A 71 -0.53 -13.46 -3.29
N GLU A 72 -1.71 -14.02 -3.42
CA GLU A 72 -2.40 -14.23 -4.69
C GLU A 72 -2.85 -12.89 -5.28
N GLU A 73 -3.33 -11.99 -4.43
CA GLU A 73 -3.68 -10.62 -4.78
C GLU A 73 -2.48 -9.85 -5.34
N VAL A 74 -1.34 -9.89 -4.65
CA VAL A 74 -0.11 -9.22 -5.11
C VAL A 74 0.35 -9.79 -6.45
N VAL A 75 0.32 -11.12 -6.63
CA VAL A 75 0.71 -11.77 -7.90
C VAL A 75 -0.25 -11.39 -9.02
N SER A 76 -1.55 -11.34 -8.74
CA SER A 76 -2.58 -10.92 -9.70
C SER A 76 -2.37 -9.48 -10.13
N CYS A 77 -2.10 -8.56 -9.19
CA CYS A 77 -1.79 -7.16 -9.47
C CYS A 77 -0.62 -7.01 -10.47
N LEU A 78 0.44 -7.80 -10.30
CA LEU A 78 1.62 -7.77 -11.17
C LEU A 78 1.36 -8.27 -12.61
N SER A 79 0.19 -8.84 -12.88
CA SER A 79 -0.16 -9.36 -14.21
C SER A 79 -0.80 -8.30 -15.13
N PHE A 80 -0.97 -7.08 -14.64
CA PHE A 80 -1.56 -5.96 -15.38
C PHE A 80 -0.60 -4.78 -15.43
N GLU A 81 -0.68 -3.98 -16.49
CA GLU A 81 0.09 -2.74 -16.61
C GLU A 81 -0.21 -1.78 -15.46
N TYR A 82 -1.50 -1.54 -15.20
CA TYR A 82 -1.99 -0.85 -14.01
C TYR A 82 -3.05 -1.70 -13.31
N SER A 83 -2.93 -1.80 -12.00
CA SER A 83 -3.90 -2.52 -11.18
C SER A 83 -3.97 -1.99 -9.77
N TRP A 84 -5.06 -2.29 -9.10
CA TRP A 84 -5.26 -1.97 -7.70
C TRP A 84 -6.10 -3.07 -7.05
N VAL A 85 -5.65 -3.56 -5.90
CA VAL A 85 -6.45 -4.45 -5.07
C VAL A 85 -7.67 -3.69 -4.55
N CYS A 86 -8.85 -4.24 -4.82
CA CYS A 86 -10.13 -3.78 -4.29
C CYS A 86 -10.75 -4.91 -3.47
N ALA A 87 -11.00 -4.68 -2.18
CA ALA A 87 -11.56 -5.67 -1.28
C ALA A 87 -12.96 -5.26 -0.80
N PRO A 88 -13.91 -6.20 -0.64
CA PRO A 88 -15.19 -5.90 0.00
C PRO A 88 -15.00 -5.34 1.42
N SER A 89 -15.74 -4.28 1.73
CA SER A 89 -15.70 -3.58 3.02
C SER A 89 -17.10 -3.48 3.63
N GLU A 90 -17.20 -3.76 4.93
CA GLU A 90 -18.41 -3.51 5.73
C GLU A 90 -18.56 -2.03 6.11
N TYR A 91 -17.48 -1.25 6.00
CA TYR A 91 -17.39 0.16 6.38
C TYR A 91 -16.99 1.04 5.19
N PRO A 92 -17.81 1.17 4.14
CA PRO A 92 -17.40 1.89 2.93
C PRO A 92 -17.21 3.40 3.13
N ARG A 93 -17.58 3.97 4.27
CA ARG A 93 -17.50 5.42 4.53
C ARG A 93 -16.18 5.86 5.16
N VAL A 94 -15.30 4.93 5.51
CA VAL A 94 -14.06 5.22 6.25
C VAL A 94 -12.78 5.05 5.43
N SER A 95 -12.90 4.60 4.19
CA SER A 95 -11.79 4.35 3.26
C SER A 95 -12.09 4.88 1.85
N GLY A 96 -11.12 4.76 0.94
CA GLY A 96 -11.32 4.99 -0.49
C GLY A 96 -12.18 3.90 -1.12
N ILE A 97 -13.26 4.28 -1.80
CA ILE A 97 -14.20 3.34 -2.43
C ILE A 97 -14.11 3.41 -3.94
N ALA A 98 -13.79 2.27 -4.55
CA ALA A 98 -13.68 2.09 -5.98
C ALA A 98 -15.02 1.66 -6.58
N THR A 99 -15.48 2.37 -7.60
CA THR A 99 -16.53 1.87 -8.49
C THR A 99 -15.85 1.09 -9.62
N ILE A 100 -16.27 -0.16 -9.83
CA ILE A 100 -15.67 -1.06 -10.82
C ILE A 100 -16.65 -1.21 -11.99
N GLY A 101 -16.16 -0.98 -13.21
CA GLY A 101 -16.91 -1.13 -14.44
C GLY A 101 -17.04 -2.60 -14.89
N GLU A 102 -17.84 -2.81 -15.94
CA GLU A 102 -18.06 -4.15 -16.51
C GLU A 102 -16.78 -4.80 -17.06
N ASP A 103 -15.83 -3.99 -17.54
CA ASP A 103 -14.53 -4.46 -18.03
C ASP A 103 -13.50 -4.74 -16.92
N ARG A 104 -13.96 -4.79 -15.66
CA ARG A 104 -13.14 -5.01 -14.46
C ARG A 104 -12.10 -3.93 -14.21
N CYS A 105 -12.23 -2.77 -14.84
CA CYS A 105 -11.42 -1.61 -14.53
C CYS A 105 -12.13 -0.68 -13.54
N ILE A 106 -11.35 0.02 -12.74
CA ILE A 106 -11.85 1.05 -11.82
C ILE A 106 -12.27 2.25 -12.66
N VAL A 107 -13.51 2.70 -12.50
CA VAL A 107 -14.04 3.87 -13.22
C VAL A 107 -14.03 5.15 -12.38
N GLU A 108 -14.09 4.99 -11.06
CA GLU A 108 -14.08 6.10 -10.11
C GLU A 108 -13.56 5.59 -8.78
N VAL A 109 -12.85 6.45 -8.04
CA VAL A 109 -12.54 6.19 -6.63
C VAL A 109 -12.81 7.45 -5.82
N ILE A 110 -13.52 7.30 -4.70
CA ILE A 110 -13.90 8.41 -3.82
C ILE A 110 -13.41 8.13 -2.41
N GLU A 111 -12.70 9.09 -1.80
CA GLU A 111 -12.29 8.97 -0.41
C GLU A 111 -13.48 9.23 0.52
N LYS A 112 -13.77 8.28 1.41
CA LYS A 112 -14.77 8.41 2.48
C LYS A 112 -16.11 8.99 1.98
N PRO A 113 -16.74 8.35 0.97
CA PRO A 113 -17.94 8.88 0.34
C PRO A 113 -19.11 8.98 1.33
N GLU A 114 -19.85 10.09 1.25
CA GLU A 114 -21.14 10.24 1.95
C GLU A 114 -22.24 9.35 1.37
N ASP A 115 -22.14 8.94 0.10
CA ASP A 115 -23.05 7.96 -0.50
C ASP A 115 -22.25 6.99 -1.38
N PRO A 116 -21.77 5.87 -0.81
CA PRO A 116 -20.91 4.94 -1.52
C PRO A 116 -21.66 4.21 -2.64
N LYS A 117 -21.18 4.33 -3.88
CA LYS A 117 -21.71 3.64 -5.07
C LYS A 117 -21.37 2.14 -5.12
N SER A 118 -20.45 1.69 -4.28
CA SER A 118 -20.05 0.29 -4.13
C SER A 118 -19.58 0.06 -2.69
N ASN A 119 -19.29 -1.20 -2.35
CA ASN A 119 -18.63 -1.57 -1.10
C ASN A 119 -17.17 -2.01 -1.32
N MET A 120 -16.58 -1.66 -2.45
CA MET A 120 -15.23 -2.10 -2.82
C MET A 120 -14.19 -1.08 -2.33
N SER A 121 -13.53 -1.39 -1.22
CA SER A 121 -12.45 -0.56 -0.68
C SER A 121 -11.18 -0.73 -1.48
N ALA A 122 -10.56 0.39 -1.86
CA ALA A 122 -9.30 0.44 -2.56
C ALA A 122 -8.16 0.27 -1.55
N ALA A 123 -7.43 -0.85 -1.65
CA ALA A 123 -6.50 -1.29 -0.62
C ALA A 123 -5.11 -0.64 -0.76
N GLY A 124 -4.14 -1.03 0.05
CA GLY A 124 -2.77 -0.48 0.02
C GLY A 124 -1.90 -1.00 -1.13
N VAL A 125 -2.36 -2.01 -1.89
CA VAL A 125 -1.58 -2.65 -2.95
C VAL A 125 -2.07 -2.24 -4.33
N MET A 126 -1.18 -1.60 -5.10
CA MET A 126 -1.43 -1.22 -6.49
C MET A 126 -0.16 -1.29 -7.34
N VAL A 127 -0.33 -1.48 -8.64
CA VAL A 127 0.68 -1.30 -9.67
C VAL A 127 0.31 -0.06 -10.47
N ILE A 128 1.17 0.96 -10.44
CA ILE A 128 0.96 2.25 -11.09
C ILE A 128 2.26 2.72 -11.75
N GLY A 129 2.12 3.43 -12.86
CA GLY A 129 3.24 4.02 -13.60
C GLY A 129 3.62 5.41 -13.12
N SER A 130 4.73 5.93 -13.66
CA SER A 130 5.23 7.28 -13.31
C SER A 130 4.31 8.42 -13.76
N GLU A 131 3.37 8.12 -14.67
CA GLU A 131 2.32 9.01 -15.17
C GLU A 131 1.45 9.53 -14.02
N ILE A 132 1.42 8.83 -12.88
CA ILE A 132 0.76 9.27 -11.66
C ILE A 132 1.24 10.65 -11.19
N PHE A 133 2.50 10.99 -11.43
CA PHE A 133 3.09 12.28 -11.04
C PHE A 133 2.63 13.46 -11.92
N ASN A 134 1.89 13.20 -13.00
CA ASN A 134 1.27 14.26 -13.80
C ASN A 134 -0.01 14.81 -13.16
N TYR A 135 -0.48 14.21 -12.06
CA TYR A 135 -1.69 14.62 -11.35
C TYR A 135 -1.36 15.26 -10.01
N THR A 136 -2.18 16.22 -9.61
CA THR A 136 -2.05 16.92 -8.33
C THR A 136 -3.12 16.41 -7.37
N PRO A 137 -2.74 15.98 -6.14
CA PRO A 137 -3.73 15.57 -5.16
C PRO A 137 -4.51 16.80 -4.67
N THR A 138 -5.80 16.61 -4.40
CA THR A 138 -6.65 17.63 -3.76
C THR A 138 -6.28 17.72 -2.28
N ARG A 139 -6.13 18.95 -1.78
CA ARG A 139 -6.04 19.21 -0.34
C ARG A 139 -7.44 19.25 0.26
N HIS A 140 -7.69 18.44 1.28
CA HIS A 140 -8.97 18.35 1.95
C HIS A 140 -9.06 19.31 3.15
N LEU A 141 -10.28 19.46 3.71
CA LEU A 141 -10.55 20.39 4.82
C LEU A 141 -9.72 20.11 6.08
N ASN A 142 -9.35 18.84 6.30
CA ASN A 142 -8.45 18.43 7.38
C ASN A 142 -6.98 18.78 7.12
N GLY A 143 -6.66 19.37 5.97
CA GLY A 143 -5.32 19.79 5.58
C GLY A 143 -4.50 18.72 4.86
N GLU A 144 -5.02 17.49 4.74
CA GLU A 144 -4.33 16.35 4.14
C GLU A 144 -4.52 16.30 2.61
N PHE A 145 -3.56 15.67 1.92
CA PHE A 145 -3.63 15.37 0.50
C PHE A 145 -3.98 13.89 0.34
N TYR A 146 -5.10 13.60 -0.32
CA TYR A 146 -5.53 12.21 -0.47
C TYR A 146 -5.00 11.60 -1.77
N LEU A 147 -4.30 10.47 -1.64
CA LEU A 147 -3.92 9.64 -2.79
C LEU A 147 -5.14 9.28 -3.64
N THR A 148 -6.27 9.02 -3.02
CA THR A 148 -7.54 8.70 -3.68
C THR A 148 -7.99 9.79 -4.65
N SER A 149 -7.79 11.06 -4.33
CA SER A 149 -8.12 12.18 -5.24
C SER A 149 -7.24 12.19 -6.50
N LEU A 150 -5.99 11.76 -6.34
CA LEU A 150 -5.00 11.67 -7.42
C LEU A 150 -5.31 10.44 -8.28
N MET A 151 -5.55 9.30 -7.65
CA MET A 151 -5.98 8.08 -8.33
C MET A 151 -7.30 8.24 -9.08
N ASN A 152 -8.25 9.02 -8.55
CA ASN A 152 -9.50 9.31 -9.26
C ASN A 152 -9.29 10.08 -10.57
N GLN A 153 -8.22 10.86 -10.68
CA GLN A 153 -7.82 11.47 -11.94
C GLN A 153 -7.11 10.46 -12.85
N PHE A 154 -6.26 9.62 -12.28
CA PHE A 154 -5.51 8.59 -13.00
C PHE A 154 -6.43 7.58 -13.70
N VAL A 155 -7.41 7.02 -12.98
CA VAL A 155 -8.33 5.99 -13.50
C VAL A 155 -9.23 6.49 -14.63
N LYS A 156 -9.39 7.82 -14.78
CA LYS A 156 -10.16 8.43 -15.88
C LYS A 156 -9.39 8.40 -17.21
N ASN A 157 -8.06 8.33 -17.16
CA ASN A 157 -7.20 8.38 -18.34
C ASN A 157 -6.51 7.04 -18.62
N TYR A 158 -6.44 6.15 -17.64
CA TYR A 158 -5.77 4.86 -17.75
C TYR A 158 -6.67 3.73 -17.27
N LYS A 159 -6.60 2.58 -17.95
CA LYS A 159 -7.30 1.38 -17.52
C LYS A 159 -6.57 0.74 -16.34
N VAL A 160 -7.10 0.96 -15.13
CA VAL A 160 -6.58 0.33 -13.90
C VAL A 160 -7.44 -0.88 -13.57
N HIS A 161 -6.87 -2.08 -13.69
CA HIS A 161 -7.58 -3.32 -13.41
C HIS A 161 -7.85 -3.47 -11.90
N ALA A 162 -9.10 -3.76 -11.55
CA ALA A 162 -9.47 -4.05 -10.17
C ALA A 162 -9.18 -5.53 -9.86
N VAL A 163 -8.13 -5.78 -9.08
CA VAL A 163 -7.87 -7.10 -8.52
C VAL A 163 -8.77 -7.29 -7.31
N ILE A 164 -9.72 -8.21 -7.40
CA ILE A 164 -10.66 -8.45 -6.31
C ILE A 164 -9.96 -9.25 -5.23
N GLY A 165 -9.77 -8.61 -4.08
CA GLY A 165 -9.19 -9.21 -2.89
C GLY A 165 -10.24 -9.77 -1.94
N ASP A 166 -9.75 -10.52 -0.96
CA ASP A 166 -10.58 -11.06 0.12
C ASP A 166 -11.04 -9.94 1.07
N PRO A 167 -12.21 -10.10 1.72
CA PRO A 167 -12.60 -9.26 2.84
C PRO A 167 -11.49 -9.26 3.90
N ARG A 168 -11.14 -8.08 4.39
CA ARG A 168 -10.06 -7.90 5.36
C ARG A 168 -10.47 -6.95 6.49
N PRO A 169 -9.87 -7.10 7.68
CA PRO A 169 -10.06 -6.14 8.74
C PRO A 169 -9.68 -4.73 8.27
N GLN A 170 -10.49 -3.75 8.62
CA GLN A 170 -10.07 -2.35 8.60
C GLN A 170 -9.55 -2.04 9.99
N PHE A 171 -8.48 -1.26 10.11
CA PHE A 171 -7.93 -0.86 11.41
C PHE A 171 -8.42 0.54 11.75
N ILE A 172 -9.74 0.67 11.93
CA ILE A 172 -10.41 1.95 12.20
C ILE A 172 -10.51 2.23 13.70
N SER A 173 -10.25 1.22 14.55
CA SER A 173 -10.24 1.35 16.00
C SER A 173 -9.25 0.40 16.69
N PRO A 174 -8.79 0.71 17.92
CA PRO A 174 -7.98 -0.20 18.72
C PRO A 174 -8.66 -1.56 18.99
N ASP A 175 -10.00 -1.58 19.09
CA ASP A 175 -10.77 -2.79 19.40
C ASP A 175 -10.62 -3.88 18.33
N GLU A 176 -10.46 -3.49 17.06
CA GLU A 176 -10.22 -4.44 15.96
C GLU A 176 -8.90 -5.17 16.11
N ILE A 177 -7.86 -4.46 16.55
CA ILE A 177 -6.54 -5.06 16.83
C ILE A 177 -6.66 -6.04 18.00
N VAL A 178 -7.38 -5.67 19.07
CA VAL A 178 -7.61 -6.57 20.21
C VAL A 178 -8.35 -7.82 19.76
N LYS A 179 -9.40 -7.68 18.95
CA LYS A 179 -10.22 -8.79 18.46
C LYS A 179 -9.41 -9.78 17.61
N LEU A 180 -8.52 -9.29 16.75
CA LEU A 180 -7.64 -10.11 15.92
C LEU A 180 -6.58 -10.86 16.72
N ASN A 181 -6.05 -10.24 17.80
CA ASN A 181 -5.06 -10.89 18.67
C ASN A 181 -5.65 -12.00 19.56
N LEU A 182 -6.98 -12.15 19.59
CA LEU A 182 -7.69 -13.19 20.33
C LEU A 182 -8.07 -14.40 19.46
N LEU A 183 -7.83 -14.35 18.15
CA LEU A 183 -8.01 -15.45 17.18
C LEU A 183 -6.73 -16.29 17.07
#